data_AF-A0A7C2KHU2-F1
#
_entry.id   AF-A0A7C2KHU2-F1
#
_cell.length_a   1.000
_cell.length_b   1.000
_cell.length_c   1.000
_cell.angle_alpha   90.00
_cell.angle_beta   90.00
_cell.angle_gamma   90.00
#
_symmetry.space_group_name_H-M   'P 1'
#
loop_
_entity.id
_entity.type
_entity.pdbx_description
1 polymer ?
#
loop_
_entity_poly.entity_id
_entity_poly.type
_entity_poly.pdbx_seq_one_letter_code
_entity_poly.pdbx_strand_id
1 'polypeptide(L)' 'MMIAIISDLHSNEEALKAVLKDINDFNVEEIHCLGDIVNYGPDPNAVIHLLIKHRVKS' A
#
# COMPACT_ATOMS: atom_id res chain seq x y z
N MET A 1 -19.19 5.30 2.28
CA MET A 1 -18.07 4.50 2.77
C MET A 1 -17.52 3.62 1.67
N MET A 2 -16.45 4.11 1.03
CA MET A 2 -15.66 3.34 0.07
C MET A 2 -14.31 3.01 0.71
N ILE A 3 -13.90 1.75 0.64
CA ILE A 3 -12.67 1.25 1.26
C ILE A 3 -11.82 0.58 0.18
N ALA A 4 -10.54 0.92 0.11
CA ALA A 4 -9.56 0.21 -0.70
C ALA A 4 -8.86 -0.85 0.15
N ILE A 5 -8.71 -2.05 -0.41
CA ILE A 5 -8.02 -3.18 0.22
C ILE A 5 -6.84 -3.55 -0.67
N ILE A 6 -5.66 -3.64 -0.08
CA ILE A 6 -4.41 -4.05 -0.74
C ILE A 6 -3.77 -5.21 0.04
N SER A 7 -2.95 -6.03 -0.62
CA SER A 7 -2.18 -7.13 -0.01
C SER A 7 -0.95 -7.42 -0.87
N ASP A 8 -0.09 -8.33 -0.42
CA ASP A 8 0.93 -9.00 -1.24
C ASP A 8 1.89 -8.01 -1.89
N LEU A 9 2.38 -7.05 -1.09
CA LEU A 9 3.24 -5.98 -1.56
C LEU A 9 4.66 -6.48 -1.83
N HIS A 10 5.15 -7.47 -1.08
CA HIS A 10 6.45 -8.12 -1.25
C HIS A 10 7.61 -7.14 -1.48
N SER A 11 7.69 -6.09 -0.65
CA SER A 11 8.72 -5.03 -0.74
C SER A 11 8.82 -4.36 -2.13
N ASN A 12 7.72 -4.36 -2.89
CA ASN A 12 7.63 -3.76 -4.22
C ASN A 12 7.12 -2.31 -4.13
N GLU A 13 8.06 -1.38 -3.94
CA GLU A 13 7.78 0.05 -3.82
C GLU A 13 7.07 0.62 -5.05
N GLU A 14 7.50 0.23 -6.25
CA GLU A 14 6.97 0.76 -7.50
C GLU A 14 5.52 0.31 -7.74
N ALA A 15 5.20 -0.95 -7.45
CA ALA A 15 3.83 -1.45 -7.51
C ALA A 15 2.94 -0.72 -6.50
N LEU A 16 3.41 -0.54 -5.25
CA LEU A 16 2.63 0.18 -4.24
C LEU A 16 2.36 1.63 -4.65
N LYS A 17 3.35 2.36 -5.18
CA LYS A 17 3.15 3.73 -5.69
C LYS A 17 2.10 3.79 -6.80
N ALA A 18 2.13 2.83 -7.73
CA ALA A 18 1.17 2.76 -8.82
C ALA A 18 -0.25 2.55 -8.30
N VAL A 19 -0.44 1.61 -7.37
CA VAL A 19 -1.75 1.32 -6.75
C VAL A 19 -2.25 2.50 -5.93
N LEU A 20 -1.40 3.14 -5.12
CA LEU A 20 -1.78 4.33 -4.35
C LEU A 20 -2.18 5.50 -5.26
N LYS A 21 -1.51 5.65 -6.41
CA LYS A 21 -1.88 6.64 -7.41
C LYS A 21 -3.25 6.34 -8.03
N ASP A 22 -3.53 5.09 -8.35
CA ASP A 22 -4.83 4.65 -8.87
C ASP A 22 -5.96 4.86 -7.85
N ILE A 23 -5.71 4.52 -6.57
CA ILE A 23 -6.66 4.74 -5.47
C ILE A 23 -7.05 6.22 -5.33
N ASN A 24 -6.15 7.17 -5.61
CA ASN A 24 -6.44 8.61 -5.51
C ASN A 24 -7.50 9.09 -6.52
N ASP A 25 -7.76 8.35 -7.59
CA ASP A 25 -8.79 8.68 -8.58
C ASP A 25 -10.21 8.34 -8.06
N PHE A 26 -10.30 7.70 -6.88
CA PHE A 26 -11.53 7.34 -6.21
C PHE A 26 -11.69 8.12 -4.89
N ASN A 27 -12.95 8.40 -4.49
CA ASN A 27 -13.27 8.98 -3.18
C ASN A 27 -13.21 7.91 -2.07
N VAL A 28 -12.04 7.28 -1.90
CA VAL A 28 -11.80 6.27 -0.88
C VAL A 28 -11.64 6.94 0.49
N GLU A 29 -12.41 6.45 1.46
CA GLU A 29 -12.38 6.96 2.83
C GLU A 29 -11.29 6.27 3.66
N GLU A 30 -10.99 4.99 3.37
CA GLU A 30 -9.97 4.21 4.09
C GLU A 30 -9.20 3.24 3.18
N ILE A 31 -7.92 3.03 3.50
CA ILE A 31 -7.08 2.02 2.85
C ILE A 31 -6.63 1.01 3.91
N HIS A 32 -6.82 -0.29 3.64
CA HIS A 32 -6.41 -1.39 4.50
C HIS A 32 -5.43 -2.32 3.78
N CYS A 33 -4.40 -2.78 4.47
CA CYS A 33 -3.42 -3.75 3.97
C CYS A 33 -3.54 -5.07 4.73
N LEU A 34 -3.84 -6.15 3.99
CA LEU A 34 -4.07 -7.47 4.60
C LEU A 34 -2.78 -8.24 4.95
N GLY A 35 -1.60 -7.74 4.55
CA GLY A 35 -0.32 -8.34 4.90
C GLY A 35 0.63 -8.49 3.71
N ASP A 36 1.56 -9.44 3.84
CA ASP A 36 2.61 -9.76 2.87
C ASP A 36 3.39 -8.53 2.37
N ILE A 37 3.73 -7.68 3.34
CA ILE A 37 4.46 -6.43 3.11
C ILE A 37 5.92 -6.70 2.73
N VAL A 38 6.54 -7.71 3.35
CA VAL A 38 7.97 -8.01 3.26
C VAL A 38 8.25 -9.28 2.44
N ASN A 39 9.54 -9.57 2.23
CA ASN A 39 10.11 -10.63 1.37
C ASN A 39 10.08 -10.31 -0.14
N TYR A 40 11.00 -10.94 -0.89
CA TYR A 40 11.23 -10.86 -2.35
C TYR A 40 11.76 -9.52 -2.90
N GLY A 41 11.15 -8.39 -2.56
CA GLY A 41 11.56 -7.09 -3.09
C GLY A 41 12.81 -6.52 -2.41
N PRO A 42 13.48 -5.55 -3.05
CA PRO A 42 14.81 -5.09 -2.65
C PRO A 42 14.82 -4.14 -1.44
N ASP A 43 13.73 -3.41 -1.17
CA ASP A 43 13.68 -2.39 -0.11
C ASP A 43 12.35 -2.43 0.67
N PRO A 44 12.27 -3.23 1.75
CA PRO A 44 11.08 -3.28 2.60
C PRO A 44 10.82 -1.94 3.34
N ASN A 45 11.86 -1.16 3.63
CA ASN A 45 11.71 0.08 4.39
C ASN A 45 11.00 1.15 3.56
N ALA A 46 11.29 1.23 2.26
CA ALA A 46 10.60 2.14 1.35
C ALA A 46 9.08 1.86 1.31
N VAL A 47 8.69 0.59 1.24
CA VAL A 47 7.27 0.17 1.30
C VAL A 47 6.64 0.53 2.64
N ILE A 48 7.29 0.20 3.76
CA ILE A 48 6.77 0.53 5.11
C ILE A 48 6.58 2.04 5.27
N HIS A 49 7.55 2.86 4.84
CA HIS A 49 7.43 4.31 4.88
C HIS A 49 6.26 4.82 4.04
N LEU A 50 6.02 4.23 2.86
CA LEU A 50 4.85 4.59 2.03
C LEU A 50 3.54 4.24 2.73
N LEU A 51 3.42 3.06 3.34
CA LEU A 51 2.20 2.67 4.07
C LEU A 51 1.91 3.64 5.23
N ILE A 52 2.93 3.99 6.01
CA ILE A 52 2.81 4.95 7.11
C ILE A 52 2.41 6.34 6.57
N LYS A 53 3.08 6.82 5.53
CA LYS A 53 2.81 8.13 4.91
C LYS A 53 1.36 8.25 4.44
N HIS A 54 0.78 7.18 3.90
CA HIS A 54 -0.59 7.14 3.39
C HIS A 54 -1.61 6.68 4.44
N ARG A 55 -1.18 6.50 5.71
CA ARG A 55 -2.04 6.07 6.83
C ARG A 55 -2.81 4.78 6.51
N VAL A 56 -2.16 3.86 5.80
CA VAL A 56 -2.75 2.54 5.50
C VAL A 56 -2.92 1.78 6.81
N LYS A 57 -4.13 1.28 7.04
CA LYS A 57 -4.49 0.49 8.21
C LYS A 57 -4.13 -0.98 8.00
N SER A 58 -3.88 -1.71 9.07
CA SER A 58 -3.67 -3.16 9.11
C SER A 58 -4.92 -3.88 9.60
#